data_AF-A0A9N9FQR7-F1
#
_entry.id   AF-A0A9N9FQR7-F1
#
_cell.length_a   1.000
_cell.length_b   1.000
_cell.length_c   1.000
_cell.angle_alpha   90.00
_cell.angle_beta   90.00
_cell.angle_gamma   90.00
#
_symmetry.space_group_name_H-M   'P 1'
#
loop_
_entity.id
_entity.type
_entity.pdbx_description
1 polymer ?
#
loop_
_entity_poly.entity_id
_entity_poly.type
_entity_poly.pdbx_seq_one_letter_code
_entity_poly.pdbx_strand_id
1 'polypeptide(L)'
;MHQITKIHGDDVFSPEVCRTVQKRHDYEETFNLARKAFAEKQRLTHINNNDNDKENFDPSQVEDPIERQHRGRPSVKRLKSSTEQIKSKKPVMQNKCGKYGIAGHYAPTCKK
;
A
#
# COMPACT_ATOMS: atom_id res chain seq x y z
N MET A 1 15.36 -13.25 -27.75
CA MET A 1 15.92 -14.42 -27.04
C MET A 1 16.46 -13.95 -25.70
N HIS A 2 15.93 -14.45 -24.58
CA HIS A 2 16.53 -14.21 -23.27
C HIS A 2 17.40 -15.40 -22.94
N GLN A 3 18.71 -15.16 -22.76
CA GLN A 3 19.64 -16.18 -22.33
C GLN A 3 19.43 -16.40 -20.82
N ILE A 4 19.02 -17.60 -20.45
CA ILE A 4 18.97 -18.01 -19.05
C ILE A 4 20.39 -18.45 -18.70
N THR A 5 21.12 -17.59 -17.98
CA THR A 5 22.41 -17.95 -17.39
C THR A 5 22.17 -18.97 -16.27
N LYS A 6 22.93 -20.06 -16.29
CA LYS A 6 22.87 -21.09 -15.25
C LYS A 6 23.34 -20.48 -13.93
N ILE A 7 22.53 -20.64 -12.88
CA ILE A 7 22.87 -20.22 -11.52
C ILE A 7 24.00 -21.14 -11.04
N HIS A 8 25.14 -20.57 -10.67
CA HIS A 8 26.26 -21.32 -10.11
C HIS A 8 26.05 -21.53 -8.60
N GLY A 9 26.63 -22.59 -8.04
CA GLY A 9 26.49 -22.91 -6.61
C GLY A 9 26.91 -21.75 -5.69
N ASP A 10 27.85 -20.92 -6.14
CA ASP A 10 28.33 -19.75 -5.41
C ASP A 10 27.34 -18.57 -5.42
N ASP A 11 26.39 -18.52 -6.37
CA ASP A 11 25.37 -17.46 -6.43
C ASP A 11 24.40 -17.52 -5.23
N VAL A 12 24.29 -18.68 -4.59
CA VAL A 12 23.45 -18.90 -3.40
C VAL A 12 24.02 -18.18 -2.17
N PHE A 13 25.32 -17.90 -2.16
CA PHE A 13 26.00 -17.13 -1.12
C PHE A 13 26.27 -15.68 -1.54
N SER A 14 25.67 -15.22 -2.64
CA SER A 14 25.76 -13.82 -3.02
C SER A 14 25.26 -12.91 -1.88
N PRO A 15 25.89 -11.74 -1.68
CA PRO A 15 25.46 -10.79 -0.66
C PRO A 15 23.98 -10.39 -0.81
N GLU A 16 23.45 -10.34 -2.04
CA GLU A 16 22.03 -10.09 -2.29
C GLU A 16 21.12 -11.19 -1.74
N VAL A 17 21.47 -12.46 -1.94
CA VAL A 17 20.68 -13.60 -1.44
C VAL A 17 20.70 -13.61 0.08
N CYS A 18 21.88 -13.47 0.69
CA CYS A 18 22.03 -13.40 2.15
C CYS A 18 21.21 -12.27 2.76
N ARG A 19 21.26 -11.06 2.19
CA ARG A 19 20.44 -9.92 2.64
C ARG A 19 18.95 -10.18 2.53
N THR A 20 18.53 -10.87 1.47
CA THR A 20 17.11 -11.17 1.25
C THR A 20 16.59 -12.22 2.23
N VAL A 21 17.39 -13.25 2.51
CA VAL A 21 17.09 -14.26 3.53
C VAL A 21 16.99 -13.60 4.91
N GLN A 22 17.96 -12.77 5.28
CA GLN A 22 17.94 -12.07 6.57
C GLN A 22 16.70 -11.20 6.74
N LYS A 23 16.34 -10.39 5.72
CA LYS A 23 15.12 -9.57 5.76
C LYS A 23 13.84 -10.38 5.98
N ARG A 24 13.75 -11.58 5.40
CA ARG A 24 12.60 -12.46 5.62
C ARG A 24 12.55 -12.96 7.05
N HIS A 25 13.69 -13.35 7.59
CA HIS A 25 13.82 -13.76 8.99
C HIS A 25 13.39 -12.64 9.95
N ASP A 26 13.93 -11.44 9.78
CA ASP A 26 13.60 -10.28 10.64
C ASP A 26 12.12 -9.90 10.56
N TYR A 27 11.52 -10.00 9.37
CA TYR A 27 10.09 -9.78 9.18
C TYR A 27 9.25 -10.84 9.91
N GLU A 28 9.65 -12.11 9.84
CA GLU A 28 8.96 -13.19 10.53
C GLU A 28 9.01 -13.03 12.05
N GLU A 29 10.17 -12.65 12.60
CA GLU A 29 10.30 -12.38 14.03
C GLU A 29 9.39 -11.24 14.49
N THR A 30 9.41 -10.12 13.75
CA THR A 30 8.57 -8.96 14.09
C THR A 30 7.07 -9.27 13.96
N PHE A 31 6.68 -10.02 12.93
CA PHE A 31 5.32 -10.49 12.75
C PHE A 31 4.87 -11.41 13.90
N ASN A 32 5.72 -12.37 14.30
CA ASN A 32 5.42 -13.28 15.40
C ASN A 32 5.29 -12.55 16.74
N LEU A 33 6.13 -11.54 16.99
CA LEU A 33 6.04 -10.70 18.18
C LEU A 33 4.71 -9.92 18.21
N ALA A 34 4.35 -9.28 17.09
CA ALA A 34 3.08 -8.56 16.98
C ALA A 34 1.89 -9.50 17.23
N ARG A 35 1.91 -10.71 16.64
CA ARG A 35 0.87 -11.72 16.84
C ARG A 35 0.72 -12.11 18.31
N LYS A 36 1.83 -12.29 19.04
CA LYS A 36 1.80 -12.57 20.49
C LYS A 36 1.19 -11.41 21.27
N ALA A 37 1.61 -10.17 20.98
CA ALA A 37 1.06 -8.98 21.64
C ALA A 37 -0.46 -8.84 21.41
N PHE A 38 -0.95 -9.13 20.20
CA PHE A 38 -2.39 -9.14 19.91
C PHE A 38 -3.14 -10.24 20.68
N ALA A 39 -2.56 -11.43 20.80
CA ALA A 39 -3.16 -12.52 21.58
C ALA A 39 -3.20 -12.18 23.08
N GLU A 40 -2.15 -11.57 23.62
CA GLU A 40 -2.09 -11.12 25.00
C GLU A 40 -3.12 -10.02 25.29
N LYS A 41 -3.24 -9.03 24.40
CA LYS A 41 -4.25 -7.97 24.51
C LYS A 41 -5.67 -8.54 24.55
N GLN A 42 -5.97 -9.53 23.72
CA GLN A 42 -7.27 -10.20 23.70
C GLN A 42 -7.56 -10.96 25.00
N ARG A 43 -6.55 -11.62 25.58
CA ARG A 43 -6.67 -12.29 26.87
C ARG A 43 -6.94 -11.29 28.00
N LEU A 44 -6.23 -10.17 28.00
CA LEU A 44 -6.43 -9.11 29.00
C LEU A 44 -7.83 -8.50 28.92
N THR A 45 -8.34 -8.24 27.71
CA THR A 45 -9.73 -7.76 27.53
C THR A 45 -10.76 -8.80 27.98
N HIS A 46 -10.51 -10.09 27.77
CA HIS A 46 -11.43 -11.14 28.21
C HIS A 46 -11.43 -11.30 29.74
N ILE A 47 -10.29 -11.14 30.40
CA ILE A 47 -10.20 -11.19 31.87
C ILE A 47 -10.93 -9.98 32.49
N ASN A 48 -10.68 -8.76 31.99
CA ASN A 48 -11.34 -7.56 32.50
C ASN A 48 -12.87 -7.54 32.30
N ASN A 49 -13.40 -8.30 31.33
CA ASN A 49 -14.85 -8.39 31.11
C ASN A 49 -15.58 -9.33 32.09
N ASN A 50 -14.85 -10.23 32.77
CA ASN A 50 -15.44 -11.17 33.73
C ASN A 50 -15.55 -10.61 35.16
N ASP A 51 -14.81 -9.54 35.48
CA ASP A 51 -14.76 -8.95 36.84
C ASP A 51 -15.55 -7.63 36.99
N ASN A 52 -16.21 -7.15 35.93
CA ASN A 52 -16.97 -5.90 36.01
C ASN A 52 -18.46 -6.15 36.29
N ASP A 53 -18.75 -6.25 37.58
CA ASP A 53 -20.01 -5.77 38.14
C ASP A 53 -20.30 -4.34 37.64
N LYS A 54 -21.34 -4.22 36.81
CA LYS A 54 -22.17 -3.02 36.58
C LYS A 54 -21.48 -1.65 36.77
N GLU A 55 -20.64 -1.22 35.82
CA GLU A 55 -20.45 0.22 35.59
C GLU A 55 -21.06 0.63 34.25
N ASN A 56 -22.03 1.53 34.38
CA ASN A 56 -22.82 2.14 33.34
C ASN A 56 -21.92 2.88 32.33
N PHE A 57 -21.60 2.23 31.21
CA PHE A 57 -20.94 2.88 30.09
C PHE A 57 -21.90 3.87 29.44
N ASP A 58 -21.69 5.16 29.68
CA ASP A 58 -22.34 6.24 28.92
C ASP A 58 -21.81 6.23 27.48
N PRO A 59 -22.62 5.86 26.47
CA PRO A 59 -22.17 5.74 25.09
C PRO A 59 -21.71 7.08 24.50
N SER A 60 -22.04 8.22 25.14
CA SER A 60 -21.61 9.55 24.72
C SER A 60 -20.13 9.84 25.00
N GLN A 61 -19.45 9.03 25.82
CA GLN A 61 -18.04 9.23 26.19
C GLN A 61 -17.04 8.48 25.30
N VAL A 62 -17.51 7.55 24.46
CA VAL A 62 -16.65 6.83 23.51
C VAL A 62 -16.63 7.62 22.20
N GLU A 63 -15.70 8.55 22.10
CA GLU A 63 -15.38 9.22 20.83
C GLU A 63 -14.88 8.15 19.84
N ASP A 64 -15.54 8.04 18.68
CA ASP A 64 -15.24 7.01 17.67
C ASP A 64 -13.74 7.06 17.32
N PRO A 65 -12.98 5.95 17.48
CA PRO A 65 -11.55 5.92 17.17
C PRO A 65 -11.21 6.30 15.72
N ILE A 66 -12.21 6.26 14.84
CA ILE A 66 -12.12 6.57 13.41
C ILE A 66 -12.03 8.10 13.18
N GLU A 67 -12.69 8.93 14.01
CA GLU A 67 -12.71 10.39 13.80
C GLU A 67 -11.35 11.04 14.06
N ARG A 68 -10.49 10.43 14.88
CA ARG A 68 -9.17 11.01 15.25
C ARG A 68 -8.06 10.84 14.21
N GLN A 69 -8.26 10.10 13.11
CA GLN A 69 -7.16 9.74 12.19
C GLN A 69 -7.13 10.43 10.82
N HIS A 70 -7.85 11.54 10.63
CA HIS A 70 -7.72 12.33 9.39
C HIS A 70 -6.78 13.54 9.54
N ARG A 71 -5.56 13.34 10.03
CA ARG A 71 -4.47 14.25 9.66
C ARG A 71 -4.00 13.84 8.27
N GLY A 72 -4.53 14.54 7.26
CA GLY A 72 -4.12 14.38 5.87
C GLY A 72 -2.59 14.38 5.75
N ARG A 73 -2.07 13.47 4.93
CA ARG A 73 -0.62 13.32 4.73
C ARG A 73 -0.06 14.67 4.24
N PRO A 74 0.93 15.27 4.90
CA PRO A 74 1.53 16.50 4.40
C PRO A 74 2.11 16.22 3.00
N SER A 75 1.85 17.13 2.07
CA SER A 75 2.35 17.03 0.70
C SER A 75 3.87 17.13 0.72
N VAL A 76 4.54 15.98 0.63
CA VAL A 76 5.99 15.92 0.50
C VAL A 76 6.40 16.26 -0.93
N LYS A 77 7.25 17.27 -1.09
CA LYS A 77 7.88 17.59 -2.37
C LYS A 77 8.70 16.37 -2.80
N ARG A 78 8.28 15.69 -3.89
CA ARG A 78 9.05 14.61 -4.50
C ARG A 78 10.34 15.21 -5.05
N LEU A 79 11.50 14.82 -4.52
CA LEU A 79 12.79 15.05 -5.17
C LEU A 79 12.79 14.27 -6.47
N LYS A 80 12.68 14.99 -7.59
CA LYS A 80 12.81 14.42 -8.92
C LYS A 80 14.27 14.04 -9.14
N SER A 81 14.53 12.78 -9.44
CA SER A 81 15.83 12.37 -9.97
C SER A 81 16.09 13.10 -11.30
N SER A 82 17.30 13.64 -11.47
CA SER A 82 17.80 14.40 -12.63
C SER A 82 17.58 13.73 -14.00
N THR A 83 17.25 12.44 -14.01
CA THR A 83 17.01 11.64 -15.22
C THR A 83 15.58 11.68 -15.75
N GLU A 84 14.65 12.40 -15.11
CA GLU A 84 13.37 12.72 -15.74
C GLU A 84 13.63 13.68 -16.92
N GLN A 85 13.97 13.13 -18.08
CA GLN A 85 13.88 13.88 -19.33
C GLN A 85 12.51 14.55 -19.35
N ILE A 86 12.51 15.87 -19.51
CA ILE A 86 11.32 16.66 -19.82
C ILE A 86 10.84 16.10 -21.16
N LYS A 87 9.98 15.08 -21.10
CA LYS A 87 9.22 14.63 -22.25
C LYS A 87 8.38 15.84 -22.62
N SER A 88 8.81 16.51 -23.68
CA SER A 88 8.07 17.52 -24.40
C SER A 88 6.59 17.18 -24.33
N LYS A 89 5.77 18.16 -23.92
CA LYS A 89 4.32 18.01 -23.88
C LYS A 89 3.90 17.42 -25.24
N LYS A 90 3.55 16.14 -25.25
CA LYS A 90 2.99 15.52 -26.45
C LYS A 90 1.79 16.39 -26.83
N PRO A 91 1.61 16.74 -28.11
CA PRO A 91 0.39 17.40 -28.51
C PRO A 91 -0.77 16.54 -28.00
N VAL A 92 -1.67 17.17 -27.25
CA VAL A 92 -2.90 16.52 -26.81
C VAL A 92 -3.65 16.18 -28.08
N MET A 93 -3.45 14.96 -28.60
CA MET A 93 -4.25 14.44 -29.69
C MET A 93 -5.64 14.30 -29.12
N GLN A 94 -6.49 15.28 -29.39
CA GLN A 94 -7.91 15.19 -29.09
C GLN A 94 -8.43 14.01 -29.89
N ASN A 95 -8.91 12.99 -29.19
CA ASN A 95 -9.47 11.81 -29.83
C ASN A 95 -10.67 12.24 -30.66
N LYS A 96 -10.62 11.97 -31.97
CA LYS A 96 -11.65 12.31 -32.94
C LYS A 96 -12.53 11.09 -33.21
N CYS A 97 -13.81 11.32 -33.40
CA CYS A 97 -14.74 10.29 -33.84
C CYS A 97 -14.33 9.77 -35.23
N GLY A 98 -14.12 8.46 -35.38
CA GLY A 98 -13.75 7.87 -36.67
C GLY A 98 -14.80 8.00 -37.77
N LYS A 99 -16.05 8.34 -37.43
CA LYS A 99 -17.16 8.51 -38.40
C LYS A 99 -17.30 9.94 -38.92
N TYR A 100 -17.18 10.94 -38.04
CA TYR A 100 -17.42 12.35 -38.38
C TYR A 100 -16.20 13.25 -38.18
N GLY A 101 -15.09 12.73 -37.66
CA GLY A 101 -13.85 13.48 -37.40
C GLY A 101 -13.96 14.53 -36.27
N ILE A 102 -15.11 14.61 -35.60
CA ILE A 102 -15.37 15.59 -34.54
C ILE A 102 -14.71 15.13 -33.23
N ALA A 103 -14.03 16.04 -32.55
CA ALA A 103 -13.44 15.80 -31.23
C ALA A 103 -14.51 15.84 -30.12
N GLY A 104 -14.33 15.03 -29.08
CA GLY A 104 -15.20 15.05 -27.89
C GLY A 104 -16.18 13.88 -27.76
N HIS A 105 -16.21 12.96 -28.73
CA HIS A 105 -16.93 11.69 -28.60
C HIS A 105 -16.27 10.60 -29.48
N TYR A 106 -16.49 9.33 -29.15
CA TYR A 106 -16.00 8.20 -29.93
C TYR A 106 -17.05 7.69 -30.92
N ALA A 107 -16.61 6.97 -31.96
CA ALA A 107 -17.48 6.37 -32.99
C ALA A 107 -18.68 5.54 -32.46
N PRO A 108 -18.56 4.76 -31.37
CA PRO A 108 -19.70 4.02 -30.80
C PRO A 108 -20.71 4.91 -30.07
N THR A 109 -20.29 6.07 -29.55
CA THR A 109 -21.17 7.01 -28.83
C THR A 109 -21.67 8.14 -29.72
N CYS A 110 -21.44 8.04 -31.03
CA CYS A 110 -21.87 9.06 -31.97
C CYS A 110 -23.39 8.97 -32.15
N LYS A 111 -24.09 10.06 -31.82
CA LYS A 111 -25.49 10.22 -32.20
C LYS A 111 -25.54 10.45 -33.72
N LYS A 112 -26.48 9.80 -34.39
CA LYS A 112 -26.70 9.93 -35.84
C LYS A 112 -27.33 11.27 -36.18
#